data_AF-A0A0N4XYE0-F1
#
_entry.id   AF-A0A0N4XYE0-F1
#
_cell.length_a   1.000
_cell.length_b   1.000
_cell.length_c   1.000
_cell.angle_alpha   90.00
_cell.angle_beta   90.00
_cell.angle_gamma   90.00
#
_symmetry.space_group_name_H-M   'P 1'
#
loop_
_entity.id
_entity.type
_entity.pdbx_description
1 polymer ?
#
loop_
_entity_poly.entity_id
_entity_poly.type
_entity_poly.pdbx_seq_one_letter_code
_entity_poly.pdbx_strand_id
1 'polypeptide(L)'
;MLGYGWPEIRNPAGVELENSRFFTSLGKTFEERNDELRILIEQREDWKMLINKALQLALRDIRNYEYGEVNGVPHWIKNKRQKKDGELRSDGDRDLNNN
;
A
#
# COMPACT_ATOMS: atom_id res chain seq x y z
N MET A 1 16.64 -0.11 8.09
CA MET A 1 17.09 -1.41 7.56
C MET A 1 16.23 -1.80 6.36
N LEU A 2 16.50 -1.26 5.17
CA LEU A 2 15.90 -1.79 3.94
C LEU A 2 16.90 -2.78 3.34
N GLY A 3 16.65 -4.08 3.51
CA GLY A 3 17.40 -5.15 2.82
C GLY A 3 18.31 -6.04 3.68
N TYR A 4 18.66 -5.65 4.91
CA TYR A 4 19.42 -6.53 5.82
C TYR A 4 18.54 -7.71 6.28
N GLY A 5 19.03 -8.94 6.14
CA GLY A 5 18.27 -10.17 6.46
C GLY A 5 17.23 -10.58 5.42
N TRP A 6 17.13 -9.87 4.29
CA TRP A 6 16.11 -10.16 3.28
C TRP A 6 16.23 -11.55 2.64
N PRO A 7 17.43 -12.07 2.30
CA PRO A 7 17.58 -13.43 1.80
C PRO A 7 17.01 -14.48 2.76
N GLU A 8 17.32 -14.36 4.05
CA GLU A 8 16.92 -15.26 5.11
C GLU A 8 15.41 -15.19 5.35
N ILE A 9 14.83 -13.98 5.43
CA ILE A 9 13.39 -13.80 5.66
C ILE A 9 12.56 -14.20 4.42
N ARG A 10 13.08 -13.98 3.20
CA ARG A 10 12.33 -14.30 1.98
C ARG A 10 12.37 -15.79 1.64
N ASN A 11 13.52 -16.43 1.80
CA ASN A 11 13.71 -17.83 1.45
C ASN A 11 14.78 -18.49 2.35
N PRO A 12 14.42 -18.89 3.57
CA PRO A 12 15.37 -19.51 4.51
C PRO A 12 16.06 -20.75 3.93
N ALA A 13 15.33 -21.56 3.15
CA ALA A 13 15.85 -22.78 2.53
C ALA A 13 16.89 -22.53 1.43
N GLY A 14 16.96 -21.29 0.91
CA GLY A 14 17.92 -20.89 -0.12
C GLY A 14 19.19 -20.26 0.43
N VAL A 15 19.37 -20.21 1.76
CA VAL A 15 20.50 -19.55 2.41
C VAL A 15 21.15 -20.50 3.42
N GLU A 16 22.47 -20.49 3.48
CA GLU A 16 23.21 -21.18 4.53
C GLU A 16 23.11 -20.37 5.84
N LEU A 17 22.09 -20.65 6.64
CA LEU A 17 21.75 -19.86 7.84
C LEU A 17 22.87 -19.79 8.87
N GLU A 18 23.65 -20.87 9.05
CA GLU A 18 24.75 -20.91 10.01
C GLU A 18 25.87 -19.91 9.69
N ASN A 19 26.05 -19.58 8.41
CA ASN A 19 27.02 -18.57 7.95
C ASN A 19 26.42 -17.16 7.88
N SER A 20 25.12 -17.02 8.11
CA SER A 20 24.46 -15.71 8.08
C SER A 20 24.75 -14.92 9.36
N ARG A 21 25.37 -13.75 9.18
CA ARG A 21 25.51 -12.75 10.26
C ARG A 21 24.17 -12.23 10.74
N PHE A 22 23.19 -12.14 9.85
CA PHE A 22 21.83 -11.75 10.21
C PHE A 22 21.21 -12.80 11.11
N PHE A 23 21.19 -14.07 10.70
CA PHE A 23 20.65 -15.15 11.51
C PHE A 23 21.35 -15.27 12.86
N THR A 24 22.68 -15.16 12.88
CA THR A 24 23.48 -15.18 14.12
C THR A 24 23.11 -14.03 15.07
N SER A 25 22.67 -12.88 14.54
CA SER A 25 22.25 -11.73 15.35
C SER A 25 20.87 -11.87 15.98
N LEU A 26 20.05 -12.86 15.56
CA LEU A 26 18.69 -13.03 16.04
C LEU A 26 18.59 -13.70 17.42
N GLY A 27 19.66 -14.32 17.91
CA GLY A 27 19.62 -15.07 19.17
C GLY A 27 20.96 -15.69 19.55
N LYS A 28 21.05 -16.21 20.77
CA LYS A 28 22.27 -16.86 21.27
C LYS A 28 22.30 -18.33 20.90
N THR A 29 21.17 -19.01 20.98
CA THR A 29 21.01 -20.42 20.59
C THR A 29 20.45 -20.56 19.19
N PHE A 30 20.59 -21.74 18.58
CA PHE A 30 20.00 -22.01 17.27
C PHE A 30 18.47 -21.95 17.32
N GLU A 31 17.86 -22.48 18.38
CA GLU A 31 16.40 -22.46 18.58
C GLU A 31 15.87 -21.03 18.68
N GLU A 32 16.49 -20.18 19.50
CA GLU A 32 16.12 -18.76 19.61
C GLU A 32 16.19 -18.05 18.25
N ARG A 33 17.27 -18.27 17.49
CA ARG A 33 17.44 -17.65 16.17
C ARG A 33 16.37 -18.11 15.19
N ASN A 34 16.02 -19.40 15.22
CA ASN A 34 15.04 -19.97 14.32
C ASN A 34 13.61 -19.51 14.65
N ASP A 35 13.28 -19.41 15.94
CA ASP A 35 12.01 -18.88 16.41
C ASP A 35 11.84 -17.41 16.00
N GLU A 36 12.87 -16.59 16.24
CA GLU A 36 12.85 -15.18 15.84
C GLU A 36 12.78 -15.01 14.30
N LEU A 37 13.52 -15.83 13.55
CA LEU A 37 13.43 -15.83 12.09
C LEU A 37 12.01 -16.14 11.61
N ARG A 38 11.32 -17.10 12.24
CA ARG A 38 9.93 -17.43 11.92
C ARG A 38 8.99 -16.25 12.18
N ILE A 39 9.14 -15.55 13.30
CA ILE A 39 8.36 -14.35 13.61
C ILE A 39 8.55 -13.28 12.53
N LEU A 40 9.78 -13.06 12.08
CA LEU A 40 10.07 -12.07 11.03
C LEU A 40 9.47 -12.47 9.68
N ILE A 41 9.43 -13.76 9.35
CA ILE A 41 8.77 -14.28 8.14
C ILE A 41 7.27 -14.02 8.19
N GLU A 42 6.62 -14.31 9.32
CA GLU A 42 5.19 -14.07 9.53
C GLU A 42 4.85 -12.58 9.42
N GLN A 43 5.58 -11.73 10.16
CA GLN A 43 5.44 -10.28 10.08
C GLN A 43 5.57 -9.79 8.64
N ARG A 44 6.52 -10.31 7.85
CA ARG A 44 6.71 -9.89 6.47
C ARG A 44 5.45 -10.09 5.63
N GLU A 45 4.70 -11.17 5.81
CA GLU A 45 3.46 -11.38 5.06
C GLU A 45 2.35 -10.40 5.51
N ASP A 46 2.26 -10.07 6.79
CA ASP A 46 1.35 -9.03 7.30
C ASP A 46 1.68 -7.66 6.71
N TRP A 47 2.96 -7.26 6.76
CA TRP A 47 3.44 -5.99 6.20
C TRP A 47 3.19 -5.92 4.68
N LYS A 48 3.41 -7.02 3.96
CA LYS A 48 3.19 -7.09 2.52
C LYS A 48 1.72 -6.84 2.16
N MET A 49 0.78 -7.40 2.92
CA MET A 49 -0.65 -7.12 2.72
C MET A 49 -0.96 -5.63 2.93
N LEU A 50 -0.49 -5.05 4.03
CA LEU A 50 -0.72 -3.65 4.36
C LEU A 50 -0.12 -2.70 3.33
N ILE A 51 1.13 -2.95 2.91
CA ILE A 51 1.83 -2.15 1.90
C ILE A 51 1.12 -2.23 0.55
N ASN A 52 0.71 -3.43 0.12
CA ASN A 52 -0.01 -3.60 -1.14
C ASN A 52 -1.34 -2.84 -1.12
N LYS A 53 -2.09 -2.90 -0.01
CA LYS A 53 -3.34 -2.16 0.15
C LYS A 53 -3.11 -0.64 0.13
N ALA A 54 -2.11 -0.16 0.86
CA ALA A 54 -1.74 1.25 0.89
C ALA A 54 -1.31 1.74 -0.52
N LEU A 55 -0.52 0.94 -1.23
CA LEU A 55 -0.09 1.24 -2.60
C LEU A 55 -1.28 1.30 -3.56
N GLN A 56 -2.21 0.35 -3.48
CA GLN A 56 -3.43 0.36 -4.29
C GLN A 56 -4.28 1.62 -4.04
N LEU A 57 -4.40 2.04 -2.79
CA LEU A 57 -5.10 3.28 -2.44
C LEU A 57 -4.38 4.52 -2.98
N ALA A 58 -3.06 4.61 -2.81
CA ALA A 58 -2.27 5.72 -3.33
C ALA A 58 -2.36 5.82 -4.87
N LEU A 59 -2.27 4.69 -5.57
CA LEU A 59 -2.43 4.64 -7.03
C LEU A 59 -3.85 5.03 -7.46
N ARG A 60 -4.87 4.61 -6.70
CA ARG A 60 -6.26 5.03 -6.93
C ARG A 60 -6.42 6.54 -6.76
N ASP A 61 -5.79 7.12 -5.74
CA ASP A 61 -5.84 8.56 -5.49
C ASP A 61 -5.16 9.34 -6.63
N ILE A 62 -3.96 8.93 -7.05
CA ILE A 62 -3.27 9.55 -8.20
C ILE A 62 -4.11 9.47 -9.49
N ARG A 63 -4.87 8.38 -9.69
CA ARG A 63 -5.77 8.26 -10.85
C ARG A 63 -6.99 9.17 -10.75
N ASN A 64 -7.52 9.37 -9.54
CA ASN A 64 -8.78 10.07 -9.31
C ASN A 64 -8.60 11.54 -8.96
N TYR A 65 -7.38 12.00 -8.67
CA TYR A 65 -7.08 13.38 -8.32
C TYR A 65 -5.90 13.88 -9.15
N GLU A 66 -6.03 15.09 -9.65
CA GLU A 66 -4.94 15.84 -10.25
C GLU A 66 -4.48 16.92 -9.25
N TYR A 67 -3.17 17.10 -9.11
CA TYR A 67 -2.64 18.19 -8.29
C TYR A 67 -2.71 19.49 -9.08
N GLY A 68 -3.30 20.52 -8.50
CA GLY A 68 -3.48 21.82 -9.15
C GLY A 68 -3.63 22.95 -8.14
N GLU A 69 -4.03 24.12 -8.61
CA GLU A 69 -4.13 25.33 -7.79
C GLU A 69 -5.57 25.84 -7.79
N VAL A 70 -6.11 26.14 -6.61
CA VAL A 70 -7.43 26.75 -6.43
C VAL A 70 -7.26 27.99 -5.57
N ASN A 71 -7.60 29.16 -6.11
CA ASN A 71 -7.46 30.47 -5.44
C ASN A 71 -6.04 30.75 -4.88
N GLY A 72 -4.99 30.41 -5.63
CA GLY A 72 -3.60 30.67 -5.17
C GLY A 72 -3.01 29.56 -4.30
N VAL A 73 -3.78 28.52 -3.96
CA VAL A 73 -3.38 27.49 -2.99
C VAL A 73 -3.33 26.12 -3.67
N PRO A 74 -2.23 25.37 -3.53
CA PRO A 74 -2.11 24.02 -4.08
C PRO A 74 -3.08 23.02 -3.42
N HIS A 75 -3.81 22.27 -4.24
CA HIS A 75 -4.84 21.33 -3.80
C HIS A 75 -4.89 20.07 -4.70
N TRP A 76 -5.31 18.94 -4.12
CA TRP A 76 -5.72 17.75 -4.86
C TRP A 76 -7.15 17.91 -5.37
N ILE A 77 -7.32 18.03 -6.69
CA ILE A 77 -8.59 18.29 -7.35
C ILE A 77 -9.12 16.97 -7.94
N LYS A 78 -10.35 16.60 -7.59
CA LYS A 78 -10.95 15.35 -8.06
C LYS A 78 -11.19 15.39 -9.57
N ASN A 79 -10.69 14.40 -10.28
CA ASN A 79 -10.85 14.22 -11.72
C ASN A 79 -12.33 13.97 -12.06
N LYS A 80 -12.90 14.80 -12.93
CA LYS A 80 -14.30 14.67 -13.42
C LYS A 80 -14.46 13.62 -14.53
N ARG A 81 -13.48 12.74 -14.75
CA ARG A 81 -13.42 11.80 -15.90
C ARG A 81 -14.52 10.70 -15.92
N GLN A 82 -15.53 10.77 -15.05
CA GLN A 82 -16.70 9.87 -15.04
C GLN A 82 -18.05 10.59 -15.18
N LYS A 83 -18.12 11.78 -15.84
CA LYS A 83 -19.39 12.29 -16.39
C LYS A 83 -19.44 12.07 -17.90
N LYS A 84 -19.92 10.89 -18.30
CA LYS A 84 -20.49 10.45 -19.60
C LYS A 84 -20.47 8.92 -19.54
N ASP A 85 -21.55 8.25 -19.12
CA ASP A 85 -22.59 7.76 -20.06
C ASP A 85 -23.95 7.53 -19.36
N GLY A 86 -24.52 8.57 -18.72
CA GLY A 86 -25.81 8.43 -18.05
C GLY A 86 -26.72 9.66 -17.97
N GLU A 87 -26.18 10.88 -18.07
CA GLU A 87 -26.99 12.11 -18.08
C GLU A 87 -27.47 12.47 -19.50
N LEU A 88 -28.13 11.51 -20.14
CA LEU A 88 -29.11 11.71 -21.21
C LEU A 88 -30.33 10.81 -20.90
N ARG A 89 -30.86 10.94 -19.69
CA ARG A 89 -32.25 10.56 -19.43
C ARG A 89 -32.92 11.80 -18.88
N SER A 90 -33.58 12.48 -19.82
CA SER A 90 -34.79 13.26 -19.64
C SER A 90 -35.43 13.09 -18.26
N ASP A 91 -35.24 14.08 -17.39
CA ASP A 91 -36.25 14.46 -16.41
C ASP A 91 -36.56 15.94 -16.68
N GLY A 92 -37.41 16.13 -17.68
CA GLY A 92 -38.32 17.27 -17.68
C GLY A 92 -39.32 17.11 -16.53
N ASP A 93 -39.74 18.25 -16.00
CA ASP A 93 -40.78 18.46 -14.99
C ASP A 93 -40.47 18.07 -13.54
N ARG A 94 -40.07 19.08 -12.74
CA ARG A 94 -41.09 19.77 -11.93
C ARG A 94 -40.56 21.03 -11.23
N ASP A 95 -41.23 22.13 -11.57
CA ASP A 95 -41.45 23.39 -10.87
C ASP A 95 -41.00 23.49 -9.40
N LEU A 96 -40.19 24.51 -9.13
CA LEU A 96 -40.27 25.26 -7.88
C LEU A 96 -40.35 26.75 -8.19
N ASN A 97 -41.60 27.20 -8.18
CA ASN A 97 -42.09 28.56 -8.03
C ASN A 97 -41.17 29.43 -7.16
N ASN A 98 -40.74 30.60 -7.66
CA ASN A 98 -40.50 31.77 -6.82
C ASN A 98 -40.52 33.07 -7.63
N ASN A 99 -41.49 33.91 -7.25
CA ASN A 99 -41.75 35.32 -7.55
C ASN A 99 -42.52 35.65 -8.84
#